data_AF-A0A9D5S8N7-F1
#
_entry.id   AF-A0A9D5S8N7-F1
#
_cell.length_a   1.000
_cell.length_b   1.000
_cell.length_c   1.000
_cell.angle_alpha   90.00
_cell.angle_beta   90.00
_cell.angle_gamma   90.00
#
_symmetry.space_group_name_H-M   'P 1'
#
loop_
_entity.id
_entity.type
_entity.pdbx_description
1 polymer ?
#
loop_
_entity_poly.entity_id
_entity_poly.type
_entity_poly.pdbx_seq_one_letter_code
_entity_poly.pdbx_strand_id
1 'polypeptide(L)' 'MQQSTRSFGRMELAQLNFPCILPRSAWQKFKSLLEEIPALKHLTTLHRRSYLPAEVNIIYQRLGKP' A
#
# COMPACT_ATOMS: atom_id res chain seq x y z
N MET A 1 0.76 -9.80 15.68
CA MET A 1 1.10 -9.01 14.48
C MET A 1 0.67 -9.82 13.27
N GLN A 2 -0.38 -9.42 12.54
CA GLN A 2 -0.84 -10.19 11.39
C GLN A 2 0.14 -9.97 10.23
N GLN A 3 1.00 -10.95 9.97
CA GLN A 3 1.88 -10.94 8.82
C GLN A 3 1.06 -11.34 7.60
N SER A 4 0.77 -10.39 6.73
CA SER A 4 0.13 -10.69 5.44
C SER A 4 1.10 -11.53 4.62
N THR A 5 0.88 -12.84 4.53
CA THR A 5 1.70 -13.78 3.72
C THR A 5 1.44 -13.68 2.22
N ARG A 6 0.52 -12.79 1.82
CA ARG A 6 0.03 -12.64 0.46
C ARG A 6 0.63 -11.40 -0.20
N SER A 7 1.12 -11.55 -1.42
CA SER A 7 1.45 -10.44 -2.30
C SER A 7 0.16 -9.75 -2.74
N PHE A 8 0.11 -8.42 -2.67
CA PHE A 8 -1.07 -7.65 -3.11
C PHE A 8 -0.74 -6.81 -4.34
N GLY A 9 -1.69 -6.70 -5.26
CA GLY A 9 -1.61 -5.70 -6.32
C GLY A 9 -1.64 -4.29 -5.71
N ARG A 10 -0.98 -3.31 -6.34
CA ARG A 10 -0.98 -1.91 -5.88
C ARG A 10 -2.39 -1.33 -5.71
N MET A 11 -3.23 -1.55 -6.72
CA MET A 11 -4.63 -1.10 -6.70
C MET A 11 -5.48 -1.91 -5.73
N GLU A 12 -5.20 -3.21 -5.60
CA GLU A 12 -5.90 -4.08 -4.64
C GLU A 12 -5.64 -3.62 -3.20
N LEU A 13 -4.36 -3.41 -2.84
CA LEU A 13 -3.99 -2.90 -1.52
C LEU A 13 -4.56 -1.50 -1.24
N ALA A 14 -4.54 -0.62 -2.25
CA ALA A 14 -5.14 0.70 -2.14
C ALA A 14 -6.66 0.63 -1.94
N GLN A 15 -7.35 -0.28 -2.63
CA GLN A 15 -8.79 -0.49 -2.48
C GLN A 15 -9.15 -1.05 -1.10
N LEU A 16 -8.34 -1.96 -0.55
CA LEU A 16 -8.52 -2.44 0.82
C LEU A 16 -8.42 -1.30 1.86
N ASN A 17 -7.51 -0.35 1.63
CA ASN A 17 -7.35 0.83 2.49
C ASN A 17 -8.44 1.90 2.28
N PHE A 18 -9.05 1.93 1.09
CA PHE A 18 -10.05 2.90 0.65
C PHE A 18 -11.21 2.23 -0.11
N PRO A 19 -12.03 1.40 0.55
CA PRO A 19 -13.02 0.56 -0.12
C PRO A 19 -14.12 1.36 -0.84
N CYS A 20 -14.40 2.59 -0.38
CA CYS A 20 -15.44 3.46 -0.92
C CYS A 20 -14.95 4.38 -2.07
N ILE A 21 -13.69 4.26 -2.49
CA ILE A 21 -13.10 5.10 -3.55
C ILE A 21 -12.90 4.24 -4.80
N LEU A 22 -13.06 4.81 -5.99
CA LEU A 22 -12.75 4.08 -7.24
C LEU A 22 -11.27 3.65 -7.27
N PRO A 23 -10.91 2.46 -7.81
CA PRO A 23 -9.56 1.90 -7.72
C PRO A 23 -8.42 2.84 -8.15
N ARG A 24 -8.65 3.64 -9.19
CA ARG A 24 -7.65 4.61 -9.68
C ARG A 24 -7.42 5.75 -8.70
N SER A 25 -8.50 6.30 -8.13
CA SER A 25 -8.44 7.37 -7.14
C SER A 25 -7.95 6.85 -5.78
N ALA A 26 -8.31 5.61 -5.42
CA ALA A 26 -7.80 4.92 -4.25
C ALA A 26 -6.28 4.77 -4.35
N TRP A 27 -5.77 4.35 -5.51
CA TRP A 27 -4.32 4.28 -5.77
C TRP A 27 -3.64 5.64 -5.67
N GLN A 28 -4.21 6.70 -6.24
CA GLN A 28 -3.61 8.04 -6.13
C GLN A 28 -3.51 8.49 -4.67
N LYS A 29 -4.59 8.35 -3.90
CA LYS A 29 -4.60 8.71 -2.47
C LYS A 29 -3.63 7.86 -1.66
N PHE A 30 -3.59 6.55 -1.95
CA PHE A 30 -2.66 5.63 -1.31
C PHE A 30 -1.21 5.97 -1.65
N LYS A 31 -0.91 6.27 -2.91
CA LYS A 31 0.42 6.70 -3.34
C LYS A 31 0.85 7.98 -2.60
N SER A 32 -0.02 8.98 -2.51
CA SER A 32 0.27 10.22 -1.78
C SER A 32 0.63 9.94 -0.31
N LEU A 33 -0.12 9.07 0.37
CA LEU A 33 0.20 8.66 1.75
C LEU A 33 1.56 7.95 1.86
N LEU A 34 1.92 7.11 0.89
CA LEU A 34 3.24 6.48 0.86
C LEU A 34 4.34 7.53 0.63
N GLU A 35 4.09 8.58 -0.16
CA GLU A 35 5.06 9.66 -0.40
C GLU A 35 5.26 10.56 0.82
N GLU A 36 4.22 10.75 1.63
CA GLU A 36 4.26 11.52 2.88
C GLU A 36 5.08 10.83 3.99
N ILE A 37 5.18 9.50 3.96
CA ILE A 37 5.94 8.72 4.94
C ILE A 37 7.34 8.41 4.38
N PRO A 38 8.42 9.00 4.91
CA PRO A 38 9.78 8.83 4.35
C PRO A 38 10.21 7.36 4.24
N ALA A 39 9.81 6.54 5.21
CA ALA A 39 10.09 5.10 5.23
C ALA A 39 9.38 4.31 4.13
N LEU A 40 8.25 4.81 3.59
CA LEU A 40 7.45 4.15 2.55
C LEU A 40 7.64 4.76 1.17
N LYS A 41 8.22 5.96 1.08
CA LYS A 41 8.38 6.70 -0.18
C LYS A 41 9.07 5.88 -1.28
N HIS A 42 10.03 5.02 -0.92
CA HIS A 42 10.71 4.15 -1.88
C HIS A 42 9.77 3.13 -2.56
N LEU A 43 8.63 2.81 -1.96
CA LEU A 43 7.66 1.86 -2.51
C LEU A 43 6.91 2.44 -3.73
N THR A 44 6.82 3.77 -3.83
CA THR A 44 6.13 4.45 -4.93
C THR A 44 6.98 4.52 -6.20
N THR A 45 8.29 4.41 -6.08
CA THR A 45 9.24 4.45 -7.20
C THR A 45 9.48 3.08 -7.83
N LEU A 46 8.98 2.00 -7.20
CA LEU A 46 9.15 0.66 -7.73
C LEU A 46 8.40 0.50 -9.07
N HIS A 47 9.02 -0.16 -10.05
CA HIS A 47 8.38 -0.45 -11.34
C HIS A 47 7.38 -1.61 -11.26
N ARG A 48 7.44 -2.44 -10.21
CA ARG A 48 6.53 -3.58 -10.04
C ARG A 48 5.10 -3.15 -9.74
N ARG A 49 4.12 -3.91 -10.24
CA ARG A 49 2.69 -3.65 -10.05
C ARG A 49 2.11 -4.24 -8.77
N SER A 50 2.93 -4.96 -8.00
CA SER A 50 2.53 -5.66 -6.77
C SER A 50 3.51 -5.38 -5.65
N TYR A 51 3.03 -5.38 -4.42
CA TYR A 51 3.85 -5.32 -3.21
C TYR A 51 4.11 -6.72 -2.68
N LEU A 52 5.34 -6.94 -2.23
CA LEU A 52 5.72 -8.16 -1.53
C LEU A 52 5.08 -8.21 -0.14
N PRO A 53 4.86 -9.41 0.42
CA PRO A 53 4.38 -9.60 1.81
C PRO A 53 5.09 -8.71 2.84
N ALA A 54 6.42 -8.61 2.75
CA ALA A 54 7.22 -7.77 3.65
C ALA A 54 6.91 -6.27 3.49
N GLU A 55 6.72 -5.79 2.27
CA GLU A 55 6.39 -4.38 2.01
C GLU A 55 4.99 -4.04 2.49
N VAL A 56 4.03 -4.93 2.26
CA VAL A 56 2.65 -4.81 2.74
C VAL A 56 2.65 -4.73 4.27
N ASN A 57 3.44 -5.57 4.95
CA ASN A 57 3.58 -5.51 6.39
C ASN A 57 4.18 -4.17 6.86
N ILE A 58 5.22 -3.65 6.20
CA ILE A 58 5.80 -2.34 6.54
C ILE A 58 4.75 -1.22 6.34
N ILE A 59 4.01 -1.26 5.24
CA ILE A 59 2.90 -0.34 4.96
C ILE A 59 1.89 -0.36 6.11
N TYR A 60 1.43 -1.54 6.52
CA TYR A 60 0.44 -1.69 7.59
C TYR A 60 0.96 -1.26 8.96
N GLN A 61 2.22 -1.58 9.28
CA GLN A 61 2.89 -1.11 10.51
C GLN A 61 2.93 0.42 10.58
N ARG A 62 3.07 1.11 9.45
CA ARG A 62 3.20 2.57 9.39
C ARG A 62 1.86 3.30 9.24
N LEU A 63 0.90 2.73 8.52
CA LEU A 63 -0.44 3.30 8.33
C LEU A 63 -1.41 2.92 9.46
N GLY A 64 -1.07 1.96 10.32
CA GLY A 64 -1.90 1.52 11.45
C GLY A 64 -3.17 0.79 11.03
N LYS A 65 -3.30 0.40 9.75
CA LYS A 65 -4.45 -0.33 9.22
C LYS A 65 -4.08 -1.80 8.97
N PRO A 66 -4.96 -2.77 9.27
CA PRO A 66 -4.82 -4.16 8.88
C PRO A 66 -5.35 -4.46 7.47
#